data_AF-A0A0G1HRG7-F1
#
_entry.id   AF-A0A0G1HRG7-F1
#
_cell.length_a   1.000
_cell.length_b   1.000
_cell.length_c   1.000
_cell.angle_alpha   90.00
_cell.angle_beta   90.00
_cell.angle_gamma   90.00
#
_symmetry.space_group_name_H-M   'P 1'
#
loop_
_entity.id
_entity.type
_entity.pdbx_description
1 polymer ?
#
loop_
_entity_poly.entity_id
_entity_poly.type
_entity_poly.pdbx_seq_one_letter_code
_entity_poly.pdbx_strand_id
1 'polypeptide(L)'
;MTTKNLTINLNGNSSLSLSLSLKNLYARVIVRKGPAGKASVELNGDEKLIELIKVIQPSSNEVLIEGEDGGGDVTVIQNHGRSSISVRGNGVVISGSVRGNIVSGGNVVIVNGKVISGGNGQVTEIAGAEMPTITVTVPEGTELDAESVESLDAQGLNGKLYLSLNGQGQAKVQDANGLKIDCSGQSRAEITNATGNLKVDCSGQSRVTVKGNLDDVDADSSGQSRIQIVGNCHDCEGNASGMSSVSLIGRASGKVRKHESGMSHVEIN
;
A
#
# COMPACT_ATOMS: atom_id res chain seq x y z
N MET A 1 14.96 -17.53 10.41
CA MET A 1 14.79 -16.59 9.29
C MET A 1 15.08 -17.37 8.02
N THR A 2 14.10 -17.49 7.14
CA THR A 2 14.25 -18.13 5.84
C THR A 2 14.42 -17.01 4.82
N THR A 3 15.50 -17.03 4.04
CA THR A 3 15.67 -16.12 2.91
C THR A 3 15.29 -16.89 1.65
N LYS A 4 14.27 -16.42 0.92
CA LYS A 4 13.91 -16.96 -0.39
C LYS A 4 14.28 -15.94 -1.47
N ASN A 5 15.08 -16.38 -2.42
CA ASN A 5 15.50 -15.57 -3.57
C ASN A 5 14.88 -16.14 -4.83
N LEU A 6 14.09 -15.33 -5.54
CA LEU A 6 13.62 -15.63 -6.88
C LEU A 6 14.22 -14.63 -7.86
N THR A 7 14.96 -15.13 -8.83
CA THR A 7 15.48 -14.31 -9.93
C THR A 7 14.74 -14.67 -11.21
N ILE A 8 14.14 -13.66 -11.83
CA ILE A 8 13.40 -13.78 -13.09
C ILE A 8 14.23 -13.12 -14.19
N ASN A 9 14.76 -13.93 -15.11
CA ASN A 9 15.39 -13.41 -16.32
C ASN A 9 14.29 -13.07 -17.33
N LEU A 10 14.20 -11.79 -17.73
CA LEU A 10 13.20 -11.34 -18.68
C LEU A 10 13.81 -11.50 -20.08
N ASN A 11 13.28 -12.44 -20.86
CA ASN A 11 13.72 -12.63 -22.23
C ASN A 11 13.07 -11.55 -23.11
N GLY A 12 13.86 -10.65 -23.67
CA GLY A 12 13.41 -9.76 -24.74
C GLY A 12 13.78 -8.29 -24.55
N ASN A 13 13.84 -7.58 -25.69
CA ASN A 13 14.24 -6.19 -25.85
C ASN A 13 13.78 -5.24 -24.73
N SER A 14 14.65 -4.28 -24.42
CA SER A 14 14.50 -3.17 -23.47
C SER A 14 13.34 -2.21 -23.73
N SER A 15 12.37 -2.59 -24.57
CA SER A 15 11.22 -1.78 -24.99
C SER A 15 9.87 -2.30 -24.49
N LEU A 16 9.83 -3.38 -23.70
CA LEU A 16 8.58 -3.92 -23.14
C LEU A 16 8.36 -3.34 -21.73
N SER A 17 7.21 -2.71 -21.52
CA SER A 17 6.79 -2.17 -20.22
C SER A 17 6.48 -3.31 -19.25
N LEU A 18 7.33 -3.49 -18.24
CA LEU A 18 7.07 -4.44 -17.16
C LEU A 18 6.00 -3.88 -16.21
N SER A 19 5.19 -4.74 -15.63
CA SER A 19 4.29 -4.37 -14.54
C SER A 19 4.60 -5.21 -13.29
N LEU A 20 4.72 -4.56 -12.14
CA LEU A 20 4.89 -5.16 -10.82
C LEU A 20 3.62 -4.89 -10.01
N SER A 21 2.91 -5.96 -9.61
CA SER A 21 1.74 -5.86 -8.75
C SER A 21 2.04 -6.42 -7.36
N LEU A 22 1.79 -5.60 -6.33
CA LEU A 22 1.99 -5.88 -4.92
C LEU A 22 0.64 -5.70 -4.23
N LYS A 23 0.07 -6.77 -3.66
CA LYS A 23 -1.26 -6.70 -3.04
C LYS A 23 -1.28 -7.30 -1.64
N ASN A 24 -1.92 -6.59 -0.71
CA ASN A 24 -2.20 -7.05 0.65
C ASN A 24 -0.95 -7.55 1.39
N LEU A 25 0.11 -6.73 1.40
CA LEU A 25 1.39 -7.11 1.98
C LEU A 25 1.56 -6.53 3.38
N TYR A 26 1.61 -7.42 4.38
CA TYR A 26 2.01 -7.10 5.75
C TYR A 26 3.54 -7.20 5.90
N ALA A 27 4.24 -6.37 5.12
CA ALA A 27 5.68 -6.44 4.95
C ALA A 27 6.25 -5.07 4.61
N ARG A 28 7.54 -4.87 4.88
CA ARG A 28 8.29 -3.74 4.34
C ARG A 28 8.73 -4.09 2.94
N VAL A 29 8.20 -3.38 1.95
CA VAL A 29 8.56 -3.57 0.55
C VAL A 29 9.56 -2.51 0.12
N ILE A 30 10.66 -2.94 -0.46
CA ILE A 30 11.70 -2.12 -1.04
C ILE A 30 11.73 -2.42 -2.53
N VAL A 31 11.42 -1.45 -3.39
CA VAL A 31 11.51 -1.60 -4.85
C VAL A 31 12.68 -0.75 -5.36
N ARG A 32 13.58 -1.33 -6.13
CA ARG A 32 14.77 -0.63 -6.64
C ARG A 32 14.97 -0.87 -8.12
N LYS A 33 15.55 0.12 -8.80
CA LYS A 33 16.06 -0.04 -10.15
C LYS A 33 17.12 -1.15 -10.23
N GLY A 34 16.90 -2.05 -11.18
CA GLY A 34 17.77 -3.14 -11.56
C GLY A 34 18.38 -2.99 -12.95
N PRO A 35 19.22 -3.95 -13.35
CA PRO A 35 19.70 -4.02 -14.73
C PRO A 35 18.56 -4.27 -15.70
N ALA A 36 18.68 -3.73 -16.92
CA ALA A 36 17.71 -3.96 -17.99
C ALA A 36 17.51 -5.47 -18.24
N GLY A 37 16.26 -5.88 -18.46
CA GLY A 37 15.91 -7.27 -18.78
C GLY A 37 16.02 -8.26 -17.61
N LYS A 38 16.13 -7.79 -16.36
CA LYS A 38 16.09 -8.67 -15.17
C LYS A 38 15.19 -8.11 -14.10
N ALA A 39 14.38 -8.98 -13.51
CA ALA A 39 13.68 -8.72 -12.27
C ALA A 39 14.10 -9.74 -11.21
N SER A 40 14.19 -9.34 -9.95
CA SER A 40 14.43 -10.27 -8.85
C SER A 40 13.62 -9.88 -7.63
N VAL A 41 13.18 -10.88 -6.89
CA VAL A 41 12.47 -10.75 -5.62
C VAL A 41 13.29 -11.48 -4.57
N GLU A 42 13.69 -10.77 -3.54
CA GLU A 42 14.32 -11.30 -2.34
C GLU A 42 13.36 -11.12 -1.17
N LEU A 43 12.99 -12.22 -0.53
CA LEU A 43 12.20 -12.25 0.68
C LEU A 43 13.11 -12.59 1.85
N ASN A 44 13.16 -11.71 2.84
CA ASN A 44 13.75 -11.96 4.14
C ASN A 44 12.67 -11.90 5.22
N GLY A 45 12.22 -13.06 5.72
CA GLY A 45 11.21 -13.15 6.77
C GLY A 45 10.31 -14.38 6.64
N ASP A 46 9.17 -14.36 7.33
CA ASP A 46 8.16 -15.41 7.22
C ASP A 46 7.29 -15.17 5.97
N GLU A 47 7.26 -16.14 5.07
CA GLU A 47 6.52 -16.07 3.81
C GLU A 47 5.01 -16.16 3.97
N LYS A 48 4.53 -16.65 5.11
CA LYS A 48 3.09 -16.77 5.40
C LYS A 48 2.40 -15.42 5.56
N LEU A 49 3.17 -14.34 5.64
CA LEU A 49 2.67 -12.96 5.76
C LEU A 49 2.54 -12.27 4.39
N ILE A 50 2.74 -13.00 3.29
CA ILE A 50 2.74 -12.47 1.92
C ILE A 50 1.62 -13.15 1.15
N GLU A 51 0.63 -12.36 0.75
CA GLU A 51 -0.48 -12.86 -0.06
C GLU A 51 -0.06 -12.99 -1.53
N LEU A 52 0.42 -11.89 -2.15
CA LEU A 52 0.70 -11.89 -3.59
C LEU A 52 1.80 -10.90 -4.00
N ILE A 53 2.79 -11.40 -4.76
CA ILE A 53 3.75 -10.60 -5.53
C ILE A 53 3.74 -11.10 -6.97
N LYS A 54 3.32 -10.26 -7.92
CA LYS A 54 3.23 -10.63 -9.33
C LYS A 54 4.12 -9.76 -10.20
N VAL A 55 5.00 -10.38 -10.98
CA VAL A 55 5.83 -9.71 -11.99
C VAL A 55 5.33 -10.11 -13.38
N ILE A 56 4.80 -9.15 -14.13
CA ILE A 56 4.13 -9.38 -15.42
C ILE A 56 4.98 -8.80 -16.55
N GLN A 57 5.37 -9.67 -17.49
CA GLN A 57 5.96 -9.27 -18.77
C GLN A 57 4.90 -9.38 -19.88
N PRO A 58 4.66 -8.34 -20.70
CA PRO A 58 3.59 -8.35 -21.71
C PRO A 58 3.72 -9.38 -22.84
N SER A 59 4.92 -9.93 -23.10
CA SER A 59 5.18 -10.71 -24.32
C SER A 59 5.39 -12.22 -24.14
N SER A 60 5.36 -12.76 -22.91
CA SER A 60 5.19 -14.20 -22.60
C SER A 60 5.58 -14.45 -21.14
N ASN A 61 4.80 -15.33 -20.50
CA ASN A 61 4.98 -15.88 -19.16
C ASN A 61 4.76 -14.88 -18.01
N GLU A 62 3.56 -14.93 -17.43
CA GLU A 62 3.35 -14.43 -16.07
C GLU A 62 4.24 -15.22 -15.11
N VAL A 63 5.03 -14.53 -14.28
CA VAL A 63 5.70 -15.19 -13.15
C VAL A 63 4.97 -14.78 -11.89
N LEU A 64 4.23 -15.76 -11.36
CA LEU A 64 3.39 -15.65 -10.18
C LEU A 64 4.16 -16.18 -8.98
N ILE A 65 4.31 -15.35 -7.94
CA ILE A 65 4.76 -15.79 -6.62
C ILE A 65 3.54 -15.69 -5.71
N GLU A 66 2.87 -16.82 -5.50
CA GLU A 66 1.84 -16.99 -4.49
C GLU A 66 2.50 -17.42 -3.17
N GLY A 67 2.09 -16.82 -2.05
CA GLY A 67 2.37 -17.40 -0.74
C GLY A 67 1.65 -18.74 -0.60
N GLU A 68 2.28 -19.74 0.01
CA GLU A 68 1.63 -21.03 0.26
C GLU A 68 0.39 -20.84 1.16
N ASP A 69 -0.78 -21.13 0.60
CA ASP A 69 -2.09 -21.27 1.24
C ASP A 69 -2.65 -20.03 1.98
N GLY A 70 -3.39 -19.21 1.23
CA GLY A 70 -4.48 -18.39 1.75
C GLY A 70 -5.63 -19.28 2.27
N GLY A 71 -5.48 -19.79 3.50
CA GLY A 71 -6.47 -20.63 4.16
C GLY A 71 -7.37 -19.86 5.14
N GLY A 72 -8.64 -19.69 4.78
CA GLY A 72 -9.75 -19.66 5.74
C GLY A 72 -10.68 -18.44 5.68
N ASP A 73 -11.98 -18.68 5.45
CA ASP A 73 -13.06 -17.72 5.60
C ASP A 73 -13.01 -17.00 6.95
N VAL A 74 -12.85 -15.68 6.93
CA VAL A 74 -12.90 -14.83 8.13
C VAL A 74 -14.35 -14.44 8.42
N THR A 75 -14.93 -14.99 9.49
CA THR A 75 -16.22 -14.51 10.02
C THR A 75 -15.97 -13.44 11.09
N VAL A 76 -16.37 -12.20 10.82
CA VAL A 76 -16.30 -11.08 11.77
C VAL A 76 -17.59 -11.01 12.58
N ILE A 77 -17.53 -11.16 13.92
CA ILE A 77 -18.68 -11.03 14.81
C ILE A 77 -18.48 -9.80 15.71
N GLN A 78 -19.25 -8.74 15.50
CA GLN A 78 -19.36 -7.63 16.45
C GLN A 78 -20.45 -7.96 17.48
N ASN A 79 -20.08 -8.06 18.76
CA ASN A 79 -21.02 -8.27 19.86
C ASN A 79 -20.93 -7.12 20.87
N HIS A 80 -22.09 -6.64 21.34
CA HIS A 80 -22.20 -5.62 22.38
C HIS A 80 -22.98 -6.20 23.56
N GLY A 81 -22.31 -6.92 24.45
CA GLY A 81 -22.93 -7.47 25.67
C GLY A 81 -22.23 -8.69 26.26
N ARG A 82 -22.74 -9.17 27.40
CA ARG A 82 -22.31 -10.43 28.03
C ARG A 82 -22.88 -11.61 27.23
N SER A 83 -22.14 -12.07 26.23
CA SER A 83 -22.50 -13.27 25.46
C SER A 83 -21.35 -14.27 25.47
N SER A 84 -21.67 -15.54 25.67
CA SER A 84 -20.76 -16.65 25.40
C SER A 84 -20.74 -16.92 23.90
N ILE A 85 -19.58 -16.77 23.26
CA ILE A 85 -19.39 -17.06 21.84
C ILE A 85 -18.71 -18.42 21.73
N SER A 86 -19.37 -19.40 21.11
CA SER A 86 -18.81 -20.71 20.79
C SER A 86 -18.58 -20.78 19.29
N VAL A 87 -17.32 -20.94 18.87
CA VAL A 87 -16.96 -21.08 17.45
C VAL A 87 -16.34 -22.44 17.23
N ARG A 88 -16.78 -23.15 16.18
CA ARG A 88 -16.19 -24.40 15.71
C ARG A 88 -15.70 -24.17 14.28
N GLY A 89 -14.40 -23.97 14.11
CA GLY A 89 -13.76 -23.73 12.81
C GLY A 89 -12.31 -23.25 12.96
N ASN A 90 -11.59 -23.21 11.84
CA ASN A 90 -10.22 -22.67 11.75
C ASN A 90 -10.30 -21.18 11.38
N GLY A 91 -9.55 -20.32 12.09
CA GLY A 91 -9.42 -18.89 11.78
C GLY A 91 -10.58 -18.03 12.29
N VAL A 92 -10.42 -17.42 13.47
CA VAL A 92 -11.44 -16.51 14.05
C VAL A 92 -10.78 -15.23 14.54
N VAL A 93 -11.23 -14.08 14.01
CA VAL A 93 -10.80 -12.76 14.46
C VAL A 93 -11.95 -12.11 15.23
N ILE A 94 -11.74 -11.83 16.52
CA ILE A 94 -12.71 -11.14 17.38
C ILE A 94 -12.20 -9.72 17.62
N SER A 95 -12.92 -8.70 17.14
CA SER A 95 -12.62 -7.30 17.45
C SER A 95 -13.62 -6.74 18.48
N GLY A 96 -13.11 -6.31 19.65
CA GLY A 96 -13.92 -5.71 20.71
C GLY A 96 -13.39 -5.96 22.14
N SER A 97 -14.02 -5.32 23.14
CA SER A 97 -13.72 -5.57 24.56
C SER A 97 -14.42 -6.84 25.04
N VAL A 98 -13.65 -7.92 25.24
CA VAL A 98 -14.15 -9.21 25.72
C VAL A 98 -13.80 -9.36 27.21
N ARG A 99 -14.81 -9.40 28.10
CA ARG A 99 -14.62 -9.67 29.53
C ARG A 99 -15.15 -11.06 29.89
N GLY A 100 -14.22 -11.97 30.17
CA GLY A 100 -14.46 -13.33 30.65
C GLY A 100 -14.90 -14.27 29.52
N ASN A 101 -14.00 -15.11 29.03
CA ASN A 101 -14.36 -16.24 28.16
C ASN A 101 -13.34 -17.39 28.26
N ILE A 102 -13.85 -18.60 28.04
CA ILE A 102 -13.10 -19.85 27.86
C ILE A 102 -13.12 -20.13 26.36
N VAL A 103 -11.94 -20.10 25.71
CA VAL A 103 -11.77 -20.48 24.30
C VAL A 103 -11.35 -21.94 24.28
N SER A 104 -12.16 -22.82 23.68
CA SER A 104 -11.83 -24.23 23.50
C SER A 104 -11.89 -24.60 22.02
N GLY A 105 -10.73 -24.89 21.44
CA GLY A 105 -10.56 -25.21 20.03
C GLY A 105 -9.23 -24.66 19.56
N GLY A 106 -8.34 -25.53 19.08
CA GLY A 106 -7.05 -25.09 18.54
C GLY A 106 -7.27 -24.33 17.25
N ASN A 107 -7.15 -23.01 17.30
CA ASN A 107 -6.42 -22.17 16.35
C ASN A 107 -6.60 -20.69 16.73
N VAL A 108 -5.58 -19.93 16.35
CA VAL A 108 -5.11 -18.64 16.87
C VAL A 108 -6.12 -17.49 16.83
N VAL A 109 -6.08 -16.60 17.83
CA VAL A 109 -6.81 -15.32 17.88
C VAL A 109 -5.83 -14.15 17.77
N ILE A 110 -6.08 -13.17 16.90
CA ILE A 110 -5.31 -11.90 16.85
C ILE A 110 -6.19 -10.77 17.38
N VAL A 111 -5.75 -10.07 18.42
CA VAL A 111 -6.40 -8.86 18.96
C VAL A 111 -5.37 -7.75 19.02
N ASN A 112 -5.61 -6.63 18.32
CA ASN A 112 -4.74 -5.44 18.33
C ASN A 112 -3.26 -5.75 18.04
N GLY A 113 -2.99 -6.59 17.03
CA GLY A 113 -1.62 -7.00 16.67
C GLY A 113 -0.98 -8.03 17.62
N LYS A 114 -1.73 -8.56 18.61
CA LYS A 114 -1.25 -9.57 19.54
C LYS A 114 -1.87 -10.94 19.24
N VAL A 115 -1.02 -11.92 18.96
CA VAL A 115 -1.37 -13.30 18.63
C VAL A 115 -1.55 -14.11 19.93
N ILE A 116 -2.71 -14.73 20.14
CA ILE A 116 -3.00 -15.65 21.24
C ILE A 116 -3.19 -17.04 20.63
N SER A 117 -2.20 -17.91 20.79
CA SER A 117 -2.30 -19.34 20.44
C SER A 117 -1.91 -20.18 21.64
N GLY A 118 -2.78 -21.10 22.04
CA GLY A 118 -2.43 -22.06 23.08
C GLY A 118 -3.61 -22.90 23.56
N GLY A 119 -3.75 -24.10 22.99
CA GLY A 119 -4.34 -25.19 23.77
C GLY A 119 -3.49 -25.40 25.03
N ASN A 120 -4.15 -25.55 26.17
CA ASN A 120 -3.58 -25.68 27.53
C ASN A 120 -3.01 -24.41 28.19
N GLY A 121 -3.59 -23.24 27.91
CA GLY A 121 -3.53 -22.12 28.87
C GLY A 121 -2.16 -21.48 29.09
N GLN A 122 -1.17 -21.80 28.26
CA GLN A 122 0.06 -21.01 28.18
C GLN A 122 -0.09 -19.95 27.10
N VAL A 123 -0.10 -18.69 27.53
CA VAL A 123 0.06 -17.54 26.64
C VAL A 123 1.53 -17.46 26.29
N THR A 124 1.92 -18.03 25.15
CA THR A 124 3.24 -17.75 24.60
C THR A 124 3.15 -16.39 23.93
N GLU A 125 3.76 -15.38 24.55
CA GLU A 125 3.94 -14.09 23.93
C GLU A 125 4.84 -14.30 22.69
N ILE A 126 4.28 -14.17 21.48
CA ILE A 126 5.13 -14.07 20.28
C ILE A 126 5.67 -12.64 20.25
N ALA A 127 6.56 -12.35 21.19
CA ALA A 127 7.38 -11.16 21.17
C ALA A 127 8.48 -11.37 20.12
N GLY A 128 8.56 -10.49 19.13
CA GLY A 128 9.75 -10.36 18.27
C GLY A 128 9.71 -11.06 16.91
N ALA A 129 8.55 -11.32 16.31
CA ALA A 129 8.53 -11.59 14.87
C ALA A 129 8.89 -10.28 14.14
N GLU A 130 10.14 -10.18 13.66
CA GLU A 130 10.56 -9.08 12.80
C GLU A 130 9.69 -9.07 11.54
N MET A 131 9.17 -7.89 11.19
CA MET A 131 8.36 -7.69 10.00
C MET A 131 9.16 -8.12 8.76
N PRO A 132 8.60 -8.97 7.87
CA PRO A 132 9.32 -9.44 6.70
C PRO A 132 9.69 -8.25 5.82
N THR A 133 10.87 -8.32 5.23
CA THR A 133 11.32 -7.36 4.21
C THR A 133 11.33 -8.05 2.85
N ILE A 134 10.63 -7.46 1.90
CA ILE A 134 10.61 -7.87 0.50
C ILE A 134 11.41 -6.85 -0.28
N THR A 135 12.48 -7.28 -0.94
CA THR A 135 13.23 -6.44 -1.88
C THR A 135 12.93 -6.89 -3.30
N VAL A 136 12.34 -6.01 -4.09
CA VAL A 136 12.09 -6.23 -5.52
C VAL A 136 13.01 -5.35 -6.33
N THR A 137 13.78 -5.94 -7.22
CA THR A 137 14.63 -5.23 -8.18
C THR A 137 14.01 -5.36 -9.56
N VAL A 138 13.70 -4.25 -10.21
CA VAL A 138 13.02 -4.20 -11.53
C VAL A 138 13.72 -3.24 -12.47
N PRO A 139 13.66 -3.45 -13.80
CA PRO A 139 14.24 -2.50 -14.74
C PRO A 139 13.51 -1.15 -14.68
N GLU A 140 14.19 -0.10 -15.12
CA GLU A 140 13.59 1.23 -15.32
C GLU A 140 12.42 1.17 -16.32
N GLY A 141 11.42 2.04 -16.13
CA GLY A 141 10.18 2.06 -16.89
C GLY A 141 9.12 1.07 -16.41
N THR A 142 9.39 0.33 -15.33
CA THR A 142 8.42 -0.61 -14.75
C THR A 142 7.24 0.14 -14.16
N GLU A 143 6.03 -0.25 -14.55
CA GLU A 143 4.79 0.18 -13.91
C GLU A 143 4.63 -0.56 -12.57
N LEU A 144 4.38 0.19 -11.50
CA LEU A 144 4.16 -0.34 -10.15
C LEU A 144 2.70 -0.17 -9.76
N ASP A 145 2.03 -1.27 -9.44
CA ASP A 145 0.71 -1.32 -8.81
C ASP A 145 0.85 -1.86 -7.39
N ALA A 146 0.71 -0.99 -6.39
CA ALA A 146 0.88 -1.32 -4.98
C ALA A 146 -0.41 -1.04 -4.21
N GLU A 147 -1.09 -2.09 -3.77
CA GLU A 147 -2.38 -2.04 -3.09
C GLU A 147 -2.27 -2.64 -1.69
N SER A 148 -2.75 -1.91 -0.68
CA SER A 148 -2.80 -2.36 0.71
C SER A 148 -1.43 -2.84 1.22
N VAL A 149 -0.38 -2.10 0.88
CA VAL A 149 0.98 -2.30 1.40
C VAL A 149 1.16 -1.54 2.72
N GLU A 150 1.75 -2.17 3.73
CA GLU A 150 2.00 -1.52 5.01
C GLU A 150 3.14 -0.48 4.92
N SER A 151 4.25 -0.84 4.26
CA SER A 151 5.36 0.06 4.02
C SER A 151 5.98 -0.19 2.65
N LEU A 152 6.11 0.87 1.85
CA LEU A 152 6.74 0.85 0.52
C LEU A 152 7.87 1.90 0.46
N ASP A 153 9.04 1.49 0.00
CA ASP A 153 10.17 2.35 -0.36
C ASP A 153 10.61 2.00 -1.79
N ALA A 154 10.21 2.80 -2.77
CA ALA A 154 10.45 2.54 -4.18
C ALA A 154 11.34 3.63 -4.80
N GLN A 155 12.37 3.26 -5.57
CA GLN A 155 13.34 4.21 -6.13
C GLN A 155 13.76 3.86 -7.55
N GLY A 156 13.84 4.88 -8.41
CA GLY A 156 14.40 4.78 -9.76
C GLY A 156 13.50 4.04 -10.74
N LEU A 157 12.17 4.08 -10.53
CA LEU A 157 11.22 3.34 -11.37
C LEU A 157 11.06 4.00 -12.74
N ASN A 158 10.89 5.32 -12.81
CA ASN A 158 10.57 6.09 -14.02
C ASN A 158 9.39 5.52 -14.85
N GLY A 159 8.58 4.65 -14.26
CA GLY A 159 7.35 4.11 -14.84
C GLY A 159 6.12 4.62 -14.10
N LYS A 160 4.94 4.16 -14.52
CA LYS A 160 3.67 4.53 -13.88
C LYS A 160 3.57 3.98 -12.47
N LEU A 161 2.91 4.72 -11.60
CA LEU A 161 2.63 4.32 -10.23
C LEU A 161 1.11 4.32 -9.98
N TYR A 162 0.57 3.18 -9.63
CA TYR A 162 -0.74 3.01 -9.01
C TYR A 162 -0.50 2.64 -7.55
N LEU A 163 -0.96 3.48 -6.63
CA LEU A 163 -0.75 3.31 -5.20
C LEU A 163 -2.08 3.39 -4.48
N SER A 164 -2.47 2.31 -3.81
CA SER A 164 -3.61 2.29 -2.89
C SER A 164 -3.13 2.00 -1.47
N LEU A 165 -3.26 2.98 -0.57
CA LEU A 165 -2.89 2.84 0.83
C LEU A 165 -4.13 2.92 1.74
N ASN A 166 -4.28 1.93 2.60
CA ASN A 166 -5.39 1.83 3.54
C ASN A 166 -4.86 1.76 4.98
N GLY A 167 -5.71 2.09 5.97
CA GLY A 167 -5.33 1.99 7.38
C GLY A 167 -4.17 2.92 7.73
N GLN A 168 -3.01 2.37 8.11
CA GLN A 168 -1.82 3.13 8.49
C GLN A 168 -0.67 3.01 7.48
N GLY A 169 -0.95 2.52 6.26
CA GLY A 169 0.05 2.27 5.23
C GLY A 169 0.90 3.49 4.88
N GLN A 170 2.17 3.26 4.57
CA GLN A 170 3.13 4.31 4.23
C GLN A 170 3.86 4.00 2.93
N ALA A 171 4.04 5.01 2.09
CA ALA A 171 4.86 4.90 0.88
C ALA A 171 5.83 6.07 0.76
N LYS A 172 7.06 5.75 0.36
CA LYS A 172 8.06 6.68 -0.15
C LYS A 172 8.46 6.23 -1.53
N VAL A 173 8.23 7.07 -2.54
CA VAL A 173 8.55 6.74 -3.92
C VAL A 173 9.41 7.84 -4.52
N GLN A 174 10.48 7.48 -5.20
CA GLN A 174 11.34 8.40 -5.93
C GLN A 174 11.38 7.99 -7.41
N ASP A 175 11.27 9.00 -8.28
CA ASP A 175 11.35 8.89 -9.73
C ASP A 175 10.17 8.05 -10.30
N ALA A 176 9.02 8.72 -10.52
CA ALA A 176 7.81 8.12 -11.07
C ALA A 176 7.25 8.96 -12.22
N ASN A 177 6.65 8.31 -13.23
CA ASN A 177 6.08 8.96 -14.41
C ASN A 177 4.63 8.52 -14.61
N GLY A 178 3.68 9.41 -14.33
CA GLY A 178 2.26 9.11 -14.30
C GLY A 178 1.86 8.43 -12.99
N LEU A 179 0.95 9.05 -12.25
CA LEU A 179 0.62 8.66 -10.89
C LEU A 179 -0.90 8.59 -10.70
N LYS A 180 -1.35 7.52 -10.05
CA LYS A 180 -2.67 7.41 -9.45
C LYS A 180 -2.51 6.97 -8.00
N ILE A 181 -2.99 7.78 -7.06
CA ILE A 181 -2.82 7.54 -5.62
C ILE A 181 -4.19 7.58 -4.95
N ASP A 182 -4.60 6.47 -4.34
CA ASP A 182 -5.85 6.34 -3.60
C ASP A 182 -5.51 6.04 -2.12
N CYS A 183 -5.78 6.99 -1.22
CA CYS A 183 -5.39 6.89 0.20
C CYS A 183 -6.59 6.99 1.14
N SER A 184 -6.68 6.09 2.10
CA SER A 184 -7.72 6.11 3.15
C SER A 184 -7.14 5.88 4.56
N GLY A 185 -7.94 6.14 5.59
CA GLY A 185 -7.54 5.93 6.99
C GLY A 185 -6.60 7.01 7.53
N GLN A 186 -5.40 6.62 7.95
CA GLN A 186 -4.31 7.46 8.46
C GLN A 186 -3.02 7.30 7.63
N SER A 187 -3.17 6.90 6.36
CA SER A 187 -2.07 6.58 5.46
C SER A 187 -1.21 7.79 5.09
N ARG A 188 0.02 7.53 4.67
CA ARG A 188 0.99 8.57 4.27
C ARG A 188 1.73 8.19 3.00
N ALA A 189 1.74 9.08 2.01
CA ALA A 189 2.55 8.90 0.81
C ALA A 189 3.45 10.12 0.58
N GLU A 190 4.74 9.90 0.33
CA GLU A 190 5.68 10.91 -0.13
C GLU A 190 6.29 10.45 -1.46
N ILE A 191 6.03 11.22 -2.52
CA ILE A 191 6.56 10.95 -3.85
C ILE A 191 7.45 12.11 -4.28
N THR A 192 8.66 11.82 -4.74
CA THR A 192 9.63 12.83 -5.21
C THR A 192 10.08 12.54 -6.65
N ASN A 193 10.48 13.59 -7.35
CA ASN A 193 10.81 13.56 -8.78
C ASN A 193 9.68 12.98 -9.64
N ALA A 194 8.43 13.35 -9.31
CA ALA A 194 7.27 12.94 -10.09
C ALA A 194 7.20 13.71 -11.43
N THR A 195 6.78 13.02 -12.48
CA THR A 195 6.52 13.58 -13.81
C THR A 195 5.22 13.03 -14.40
N GLY A 196 4.73 13.64 -15.48
CA GLY A 196 3.50 13.23 -16.14
C GLY A 196 2.23 13.64 -15.39
N ASN A 197 1.14 12.91 -15.61
CA ASN A 197 -0.15 13.20 -14.99
C ASN A 197 -0.23 12.68 -13.55
N LEU A 198 -0.89 13.43 -12.67
CA LEU A 198 -1.16 13.07 -11.29
C LEU A 198 -2.66 13.01 -11.05
N LYS A 199 -3.13 11.87 -10.56
CA LYS A 199 -4.45 11.72 -9.93
C LYS A 199 -4.28 11.30 -8.47
N VAL A 200 -4.89 12.02 -7.54
CA VAL A 200 -4.87 11.69 -6.11
C VAL A 200 -6.28 11.77 -5.53
N ASP A 201 -6.72 10.71 -4.88
CA ASP A 201 -7.92 10.67 -4.05
C ASP A 201 -7.51 10.35 -2.61
N CYS A 202 -7.91 11.18 -1.66
CA CYS A 202 -7.61 11.01 -0.25
C CYS A 202 -8.86 11.18 0.61
N SER A 203 -9.01 10.26 1.58
CA SER A 203 -10.03 10.32 2.61
C SER A 203 -9.47 10.05 4.02
N GLY A 204 -10.28 10.28 5.05
CA GLY A 204 -9.90 10.05 6.45
C GLY A 204 -8.97 11.13 6.99
N GLN A 205 -7.79 10.75 7.48
CA GLN A 205 -6.71 11.61 8.02
C GLN A 205 -5.41 11.45 7.21
N SER A 206 -5.53 11.00 5.96
CA SER A 206 -4.40 10.66 5.10
C SER A 206 -3.56 11.89 4.73
N ARG A 207 -2.27 11.69 4.47
CA ARG A 207 -1.35 12.77 4.05
C ARG A 207 -0.57 12.35 2.81
N VAL A 208 -0.72 13.09 1.72
CA VAL A 208 0.00 12.85 0.47
C VAL A 208 0.82 14.07 0.12
N THR A 209 2.11 13.87 -0.15
CA THR A 209 3.02 14.88 -0.67
C THR A 209 3.62 14.40 -1.99
N VAL A 210 3.43 15.16 -3.06
CA VAL A 210 4.03 14.88 -4.38
C VAL A 210 4.93 16.05 -4.77
N LYS A 211 6.20 15.77 -5.06
CA LYS A 211 7.19 16.77 -5.50
C LYS A 211 7.62 16.46 -6.93
N GLY A 212 7.44 17.39 -7.86
CA GLY A 212 7.73 17.13 -9.27
C GLY A 212 7.29 18.21 -10.25
N ASN A 213 7.52 17.95 -11.55
CA ASN A 213 6.98 18.76 -12.65
C ASN A 213 5.94 17.91 -13.36
N LEU A 214 4.68 18.26 -13.19
CA LEU A 214 3.54 17.47 -13.63
C LEU A 214 2.91 18.12 -14.86
N ASP A 215 2.16 17.35 -15.63
CA ASP A 215 1.38 17.87 -16.75
C ASP A 215 0.00 18.27 -16.23
N ASP A 216 -0.89 17.29 -16.04
CA ASP A 216 -2.22 17.49 -15.48
C ASP A 216 -2.30 16.97 -14.04
N VAL A 217 -2.92 17.75 -13.16
CA VAL A 217 -3.18 17.41 -11.76
C VAL A 217 -4.68 17.35 -11.49
N ASP A 218 -5.15 16.23 -10.96
CA ASP A 218 -6.50 16.01 -10.41
C ASP A 218 -6.36 15.54 -8.96
N ALA A 219 -6.71 16.38 -7.99
CA ALA A 219 -6.58 16.12 -6.58
C ALA A 219 -7.92 16.25 -5.86
N ASP A 220 -8.41 15.15 -5.28
CA ASP A 220 -9.63 15.10 -4.46
C ASP A 220 -9.27 14.73 -3.01
N SER A 221 -9.79 15.52 -2.06
CA SER A 221 -9.50 15.35 -0.64
C SER A 221 -10.77 15.47 0.19
N SER A 222 -11.04 14.49 1.06
CA SER A 222 -12.22 14.45 1.93
C SER A 222 -11.90 14.10 3.38
N GLY A 223 -12.79 14.47 4.31
CA GLY A 223 -12.60 14.21 5.74
C GLY A 223 -11.64 15.20 6.40
N GLN A 224 -10.47 14.76 6.84
CA GLN A 224 -9.38 15.53 7.47
C GLN A 224 -8.03 15.33 6.75
N SER A 225 -8.06 14.85 5.50
CA SER A 225 -6.87 14.57 4.72
C SER A 225 -6.16 15.82 4.22
N ARG A 226 -4.89 15.67 3.84
CA ARG A 226 -4.10 16.73 3.23
C ARG A 226 -3.34 16.22 2.01
N ILE A 227 -3.52 16.90 0.89
CA ILE A 227 -2.74 16.73 -0.34
C ILE A 227 -1.88 17.98 -0.52
N GLN A 228 -0.57 17.77 -0.68
CA GLN A 228 0.39 18.83 -0.96
C GLN A 228 1.20 18.48 -2.21
N ILE A 229 1.18 19.36 -3.18
CA ILE A 229 1.92 19.24 -4.42
C ILE A 229 2.99 20.32 -4.42
N VAL A 230 4.25 19.96 -4.69
CA VAL A 230 5.38 20.89 -4.71
C VAL A 230 6.05 20.83 -6.07
N GLY A 231 6.11 21.97 -6.75
CA GLY A 231 6.65 22.09 -8.11
C GLY A 231 5.62 22.65 -9.08
N ASN A 232 5.84 22.44 -10.38
CA ASN A 232 5.01 23.07 -11.42
C ASN A 232 4.04 22.07 -12.03
N CYS A 233 2.91 22.58 -12.50
CA CYS A 233 2.00 21.82 -13.36
C CYS A 233 1.51 22.67 -14.55
N HIS A 234 0.96 22.01 -15.56
CA HIS A 234 0.22 22.70 -16.61
C HIS A 234 -1.22 22.96 -16.13
N ASP A 235 -2.10 21.97 -16.16
CA ASP A 235 -3.47 22.10 -15.66
C ASP A 235 -3.59 21.54 -14.22
N CYS A 236 -4.41 22.17 -13.39
CA CYS A 236 -4.58 21.80 -11.99
C CYS A 236 -6.05 21.91 -11.54
N GLU A 237 -6.61 20.80 -11.09
CA GLU A 237 -7.92 20.72 -10.47
C GLU A 237 -7.77 20.21 -9.02
N GLY A 238 -8.27 21.01 -8.07
CA GLY A 238 -8.28 20.68 -6.65
C GLY A 238 -9.70 20.69 -6.10
N ASN A 239 -10.13 19.54 -5.59
CA ASN A 239 -11.40 19.32 -4.92
C ASN A 239 -11.14 19.03 -3.44
N ALA A 240 -11.78 19.78 -2.54
CA ALA A 240 -11.69 19.54 -1.12
C ALA A 240 -13.06 19.60 -0.44
N SER A 241 -13.30 18.69 0.50
CA SER A 241 -14.53 18.61 1.28
C SER A 241 -14.29 18.25 2.76
N GLY A 242 -15.17 18.74 3.64
CA GLY A 242 -15.05 18.48 5.08
C GLY A 242 -14.05 19.43 5.75
N MET A 243 -12.97 18.91 6.33
CA MET A 243 -11.83 19.62 6.94
C MET A 243 -10.53 19.36 6.17
N SER A 244 -10.61 18.84 4.94
CA SER A 244 -9.45 18.49 4.15
C SER A 244 -8.78 19.72 3.52
N SER A 245 -7.57 19.53 3.00
CA SER A 245 -6.86 20.58 2.26
C SER A 245 -6.10 20.04 1.06
N VAL A 246 -6.15 20.79 -0.05
CA VAL A 246 -5.32 20.58 -1.24
C VAL A 246 -4.46 21.82 -1.45
N SER A 247 -3.15 21.68 -1.59
CA SER A 247 -2.28 22.82 -1.91
C SER A 247 -1.25 22.51 -3.00
N LEU A 248 -1.01 23.49 -3.86
CA LEU A 248 0.10 23.54 -4.81
C LEU A 248 1.08 24.63 -4.37
N ILE A 249 2.28 24.20 -3.98
CA ILE A 249 3.45 25.06 -3.73
C ILE A 249 4.29 25.07 -5.00
N GLY A 250 4.00 26.04 -5.86
CA GLY A 250 4.68 26.24 -7.13
C GLY A 250 3.77 26.98 -8.08
N ARG A 251 3.77 26.60 -9.37
CA ARG A 251 3.00 27.31 -10.40
C ARG A 251 2.21 26.36 -11.28
N ALA A 252 0.93 26.63 -11.42
CA ALA A 252 0.12 26.14 -12.54
C ALA A 252 0.25 27.12 -13.72
N SER A 253 0.57 26.60 -14.91
CA SER A 253 0.75 27.43 -16.11
C SER A 253 -0.49 27.48 -17.02
N GLY A 254 -1.38 26.51 -16.88
CA GLY A 254 -2.61 26.34 -17.64
C GLY A 254 -3.87 26.63 -16.81
N LYS A 255 -4.89 25.78 -16.96
CA LYS A 255 -6.19 25.93 -16.31
C LYS A 255 -6.11 25.54 -14.84
N VAL A 256 -6.67 26.39 -13.98
CA VAL A 256 -6.84 26.11 -12.56
C VAL A 256 -8.32 26.03 -12.20
N ARG A 257 -8.73 24.94 -11.57
CA ARG A 257 -10.06 24.75 -11.01
C ARG A 257 -9.97 24.39 -9.53
N LYS A 258 -10.86 24.98 -8.74
CA LYS A 258 -10.89 24.83 -7.28
C LYS A 258 -12.33 24.63 -6.85
N HIS A 259 -12.58 23.58 -6.10
CA HIS A 259 -13.87 23.33 -5.47
C HIS A 259 -13.66 23.04 -3.99
N GLU A 260 -14.37 23.80 -3.16
CA GLU A 260 -14.32 23.69 -1.70
C GLU A 260 -15.73 23.48 -1.16
N SER A 261 -15.86 22.65 -0.13
CA SER A 261 -17.12 22.47 0.60
C SER A 261 -16.89 22.20 2.09
N GLY A 262 -17.72 22.81 2.94
CA GLY A 262 -17.57 22.72 4.40
C GLY A 262 -16.48 23.66 4.92
N MET A 263 -15.52 23.13 5.68
CA MET A 263 -14.36 23.83 6.26
C MET A 263 -13.06 23.51 5.50
N SER A 264 -13.17 23.04 4.27
CA SER A 264 -12.04 22.63 3.44
C SER A 264 -11.24 23.82 2.90
N HIS A 265 -10.02 23.57 2.43
CA HIS A 265 -9.18 24.60 1.80
C HIS A 265 -8.44 24.10 0.54
N VAL A 266 -8.48 24.86 -0.55
CA VAL A 266 -7.78 24.62 -1.81
C VAL A 266 -6.93 25.84 -2.17
N GLU A 267 -5.61 25.68 -2.10
CA GLU A 267 -4.62 26.72 -2.43
C GLU A 267 -3.81 26.32 -3.67
N ILE A 268 -4.10 26.91 -4.83
CA ILE A 268 -3.38 26.65 -6.09
C ILE A 268 -3.03 27.97 -6.76
N ASN A 269 -1.74 28.19 -7.08
CA ASN A 269 -1.20 29.45 -7.60
C ASN A 269 -0.72 29.34 -9.06
#